data_AF-A0AAD4AI59-F1
#
_entry.id   AF-A0AAD4AI59-F1
#
_cell.length_a   1.000
_cell.length_b   1.000
_cell.length_c   1.000
_cell.angle_alpha   90.00
_cell.angle_beta   90.00
_cell.angle_gamma   90.00
#
_symmetry.space_group_name_H-M   'P 1'
#
loop_
_entity.id
_entity.type
_entity.pdbx_description
1 polymer ?
#
loop_
_entity_poly.entity_id
_entity_poly.type
_entity_poly.pdbx_seq_one_letter_code
_entity_poly.pdbx_strand_id
1 'polypeptide(L)'
;MALEQDIADLIKSANQLTDTVDGKVQDITAHLNQKKQEIDTKLTAKEQAVDAKIASFQKALPLGPNMLSDTKHFAHINAGQPEGTVVDVLQSHAAPWSCFYYQGTEGVSTVTKLNTSMLAQHGLVPNDEFKTRALGGYRSESNTYDGTDFKVVVFDVEITKGRETDANNGLLFVINQGCPTFTGWGRGEFLTQASCWVNVLEVSGNMKFYPSSNRSASIRVDSSDLNKGWQYKHATRAGWGGCHQPIFSGLGKMKVAIALPYVGMGDHGDNMIWADSVGHPYSHVGPTVAEGA
;
A
#
# COMPACT_ATOMS: atom_id res chain seq x y z
N MET A 1 -89.76 -18.26 -31.80
CA MET A 1 -89.03 -19.45 -31.31
C MET A 1 -87.63 -19.58 -31.90
N ALA A 2 -87.41 -19.80 -33.21
CA ALA A 2 -86.03 -19.93 -33.75
C ALA A 2 -85.16 -18.68 -33.58
N LEU A 3 -85.69 -17.49 -33.90
CA LEU A 3 -84.96 -16.22 -33.79
C LEU A 3 -84.61 -15.82 -32.35
N GLU A 4 -85.48 -16.15 -31.39
CA GLU A 4 -85.25 -15.88 -29.96
C GLU A 4 -84.16 -16.78 -29.39
N GLN A 5 -84.06 -18.00 -29.90
CA GLN A 5 -83.02 -18.96 -29.52
C GLN A 5 -81.66 -18.55 -30.11
N ASP A 6 -81.62 -18.10 -31.37
CA ASP A 6 -80.42 -17.54 -31.99
C ASP A 6 -79.90 -16.30 -31.25
N ILE A 7 -80.79 -15.40 -30.82
CA ILE A 7 -80.42 -14.21 -30.03
C ILE A 7 -79.84 -14.63 -28.66
N ALA A 8 -80.44 -15.61 -27.99
CA ALA A 8 -79.95 -16.11 -26.71
C ALA A 8 -78.56 -16.76 -26.83
N ASP A 9 -78.33 -17.55 -27.89
CA ASP A 9 -77.03 -18.17 -28.18
C ASP A 9 -75.96 -17.13 -28.53
N LEU A 10 -76.33 -16.05 -29.20
CA LEU A 10 -75.44 -14.95 -29.54
C LEU A 10 -75.04 -14.12 -28.30
N ILE A 11 -76.00 -13.83 -27.41
CA ILE A 11 -75.72 -13.19 -26.11
C ILE A 11 -74.80 -14.06 -25.26
N LYS A 12 -75.05 -15.38 -25.22
CA LYS A 12 -74.20 -16.33 -24.48
C LYS A 12 -72.78 -16.35 -25.03
N SER A 13 -72.63 -16.39 -26.35
CA SER A 13 -71.32 -16.37 -27.02
C SER A 13 -70.58 -15.04 -26.80
N ALA A 14 -71.30 -13.91 -26.82
CA ALA A 14 -70.73 -12.60 -26.54
C ALA A 14 -70.23 -12.49 -25.09
N ASN A 15 -70.98 -12.99 -24.11
CA ASN A 15 -70.54 -13.01 -22.70
C ASN A 15 -69.30 -13.90 -22.52
N GLN A 16 -69.27 -15.08 -23.14
CA GLN A 16 -68.09 -15.95 -23.12
C GLN A 16 -66.86 -15.29 -23.75
N LEU A 17 -67.04 -14.53 -24.82
CA LEU A 17 -65.96 -13.78 -25.45
C LEU A 17 -65.45 -12.67 -24.53
N THR A 18 -66.34 -11.91 -23.89
CA THR A 18 -65.96 -10.88 -22.91
C THR A 18 -65.17 -11.48 -21.75
N ASP A 19 -65.65 -12.57 -21.15
CA ASP A 19 -64.96 -13.25 -20.06
C ASP A 19 -63.56 -13.75 -20.50
N THR A 20 -63.45 -14.26 -21.73
CA THR A 20 -62.18 -14.72 -22.31
C THR A 20 -61.21 -13.56 -22.54
N VAL A 21 -61.71 -12.42 -23.04
CA VAL A 21 -60.89 -11.22 -23.29
C VAL A 21 -60.41 -10.63 -21.96
N ASP A 22 -61.30 -10.48 -20.97
CA ASP A 22 -60.95 -9.97 -19.65
C ASP A 22 -59.93 -10.85 -18.94
N GLY A 23 -60.09 -12.18 -19.02
CA GLY A 23 -59.10 -13.13 -18.53
C GLY A 23 -57.73 -12.96 -19.20
N LYS A 24 -57.70 -12.85 -20.54
CA LYS A 24 -56.45 -12.60 -21.27
C LYS A 24 -55.80 -11.26 -20.91
N VAL A 25 -56.59 -10.21 -20.69
CA VAL A 25 -56.08 -8.89 -20.27
C VAL A 25 -55.46 -8.96 -18.88
N GLN A 26 -56.08 -9.69 -17.95
CA GLN A 26 -55.53 -9.92 -16.61
C GLN A 26 -54.22 -10.73 -16.67
N ASP A 27 -54.18 -11.80 -17.46
CA ASP A 27 -52.97 -12.61 -17.66
C ASP A 27 -51.81 -11.79 -18.25
N ILE A 28 -52.09 -10.99 -19.29
CA ILE A 28 -51.09 -10.09 -19.89
C ILE A 28 -50.59 -9.08 -18.87
N THR A 29 -51.48 -8.49 -18.08
CA THR A 29 -51.11 -7.50 -17.05
C THR A 29 -50.25 -8.13 -15.95
N ALA A 30 -50.61 -9.33 -15.50
CA ALA A 30 -49.83 -10.09 -14.51
C ALA A 30 -48.44 -10.44 -15.06
N HIS A 31 -48.37 -10.91 -16.30
CA HIS A 31 -47.10 -11.22 -16.96
C HIS A 31 -46.22 -9.97 -17.13
N LEU A 32 -46.81 -8.85 -17.52
CA LEU A 32 -46.11 -7.57 -17.67
C LEU A 32 -45.52 -7.10 -16.33
N ASN A 33 -46.31 -7.17 -15.25
CA ASN A 33 -45.87 -6.79 -13.90
C ASN A 33 -44.75 -7.70 -13.39
N GLN A 34 -44.85 -9.01 -13.62
CA GLN A 34 -43.78 -9.96 -13.29
C GLN A 34 -42.50 -9.64 -14.07
N LYS A 35 -42.61 -9.40 -15.38
CA LYS A 35 -41.46 -9.04 -16.23
C LYS A 35 -40.82 -7.72 -15.82
N LYS A 36 -41.64 -6.74 -15.43
CA LYS A 36 -41.15 -5.46 -14.90
C LYS A 36 -40.33 -5.68 -13.62
N GLN A 37 -40.83 -6.43 -12.66
CA GLN A 37 -40.09 -6.75 -11.42
C GLN A 37 -38.79 -7.52 -11.69
N GLU A 38 -38.81 -8.49 -12.62
CA GLU A 38 -37.59 -9.20 -13.04
C GLU A 38 -36.54 -8.26 -13.63
N ILE A 39 -36.97 -7.28 -14.45
CA ILE A 39 -36.07 -6.29 -15.06
C ILE A 39 -35.52 -5.34 -14.00
N ASP A 40 -36.36 -4.80 -13.11
CA ASP A 40 -35.95 -3.88 -12.04
C ASP A 40 -34.92 -4.54 -11.10
N THR A 41 -35.13 -5.83 -10.78
CA THR A 41 -34.19 -6.62 -9.98
C THR A 41 -32.84 -6.81 -10.69
N LYS A 42 -32.87 -7.14 -11.98
CA LYS A 42 -31.65 -7.30 -12.79
C LYS A 42 -30.89 -5.98 -12.95
N LEU A 43 -31.61 -4.87 -13.12
CA LEU A 43 -31.03 -3.53 -13.26
C LEU A 43 -30.31 -3.14 -11.96
N THR A 44 -30.98 -3.28 -10.81
CA THR A 44 -30.39 -2.98 -9.49
C THR A 44 -29.12 -3.81 -9.24
N ALA A 45 -29.16 -5.11 -9.55
CA ALA A 45 -28.00 -5.99 -9.41
C ALA A 45 -26.83 -5.57 -10.34
N LYS A 46 -27.14 -5.09 -11.55
CA LYS A 46 -26.13 -4.58 -12.49
C LYS A 46 -25.54 -3.26 -12.03
N GLU A 47 -26.34 -2.33 -11.52
CA GLU A 47 -25.88 -1.07 -10.95
C GLU A 47 -24.91 -1.32 -9.78
N GLN A 48 -25.30 -2.18 -8.84
CA GLN A 48 -24.42 -2.57 -7.72
C GLN A 48 -23.10 -3.21 -8.20
N ALA A 49 -23.15 -4.04 -9.24
CA ALA A 49 -21.94 -4.66 -9.81
C ALA A 49 -21.04 -3.63 -10.52
N VAL A 50 -21.63 -2.63 -11.20
CA VAL A 50 -20.90 -1.52 -11.81
C VAL A 50 -20.26 -0.64 -10.75
N ASP A 51 -20.99 -0.27 -9.70
CA ASP A 51 -20.47 0.53 -8.58
C ASP A 51 -19.32 -0.18 -7.87
N ALA A 52 -19.45 -1.49 -7.62
CA ALA A 52 -18.36 -2.30 -7.06
C ALA A 52 -17.12 -2.30 -7.97
N LYS A 53 -17.32 -2.34 -9.29
CA LYS A 53 -16.23 -2.32 -10.27
C LYS A 53 -15.59 -0.93 -10.36
N ILE A 54 -16.37 0.15 -10.31
CA ILE A 54 -15.87 1.53 -10.25
C ILE A 54 -15.06 1.73 -8.97
N ALA A 55 -15.57 1.30 -7.82
CA ALA A 55 -14.83 1.37 -6.56
C ALA A 55 -13.52 0.56 -6.62
N SER A 56 -13.53 -0.61 -7.28
CA SER A 56 -12.32 -1.38 -7.54
C SER A 56 -11.34 -0.65 -8.47
N PHE A 57 -11.82 0.03 -9.50
CA PHE A 57 -10.98 0.83 -10.41
C PHE A 57 -10.42 2.09 -9.74
N GLN A 58 -11.18 2.74 -8.86
CA GLN A 58 -10.70 3.90 -8.08
C GLN A 58 -9.59 3.51 -7.10
N LYS A 59 -9.66 2.30 -6.51
CA LYS A 59 -8.52 1.72 -5.77
C LYS A 59 -7.29 1.48 -6.66
N ALA A 60 -7.51 1.29 -7.96
CA ALA A 60 -6.50 1.02 -8.99
C ALA A 60 -6.10 2.26 -9.82
N LEU A 61 -6.31 3.49 -9.31
CA LEU A 61 -5.70 4.70 -9.90
C LEU A 61 -4.19 4.46 -10.13
N PRO A 62 -3.60 5.03 -11.19
CA PRO A 62 -2.36 4.53 -11.78
C PRO A 62 -1.26 4.39 -10.73
N LEU A 63 -0.61 3.22 -10.72
CA LEU A 63 0.55 2.96 -9.88
C LEU A 63 1.62 4.01 -10.20
N GLY A 64 1.83 4.92 -9.26
CA GLY A 64 2.84 5.97 -9.38
C GLY A 64 4.22 5.48 -8.92
N PRO A 65 5.30 6.08 -9.42
CA PRO A 65 6.65 5.75 -9.00
C PRO A 65 6.88 6.11 -7.52
N ASN A 66 8.01 5.65 -6.99
CA ASN A 66 8.46 6.06 -5.66
C ASN A 66 8.61 7.60 -5.56
N MET A 67 8.00 8.17 -4.53
CA MET A 67 7.96 9.61 -4.25
C MET A 67 8.99 10.06 -3.21
N LEU A 68 9.81 9.13 -2.70
CA LEU A 68 10.92 9.44 -1.81
C LEU A 68 12.23 9.52 -2.60
N SER A 69 12.97 10.60 -2.46
CA SER A 69 14.31 10.72 -3.06
C SER A 69 15.29 9.74 -2.43
N ASP A 70 16.22 9.15 -3.19
CA ASP A 70 17.41 8.42 -2.68
C ASP A 70 17.16 7.31 -1.63
N THR A 71 16.09 6.53 -1.77
CA THR A 71 15.78 5.43 -0.83
C THR A 71 16.35 4.07 -1.22
N LYS A 72 16.95 3.97 -2.42
CA LYS A 72 17.66 2.78 -2.89
C LYS A 72 19.09 2.73 -2.32
N HIS A 73 19.81 3.86 -2.37
CA HIS A 73 21.23 3.90 -2.04
C HIS A 73 21.54 4.60 -0.72
N PHE A 74 20.62 5.40 -0.18
CA PHE A 74 20.89 6.25 0.98
C PHE A 74 22.21 7.02 0.80
N ALA A 75 22.44 7.56 -0.40
CA ALA A 75 23.67 8.26 -0.78
C ALA A 75 23.98 9.41 0.19
N HIS A 76 22.94 10.07 0.71
CA HIS A 76 23.06 11.19 1.65
C HIS A 76 23.10 10.79 3.13
N ILE A 77 23.26 9.50 3.44
CA ILE A 77 23.56 8.99 4.78
C ILE A 77 25.00 8.46 4.79
N ASN A 78 25.84 8.93 5.72
CA ASN A 78 27.27 8.58 5.78
C ASN A 78 28.00 8.88 4.47
N ALA A 79 27.65 10.00 3.82
CA ALA A 79 28.31 10.43 2.59
C ALA A 79 29.81 10.69 2.86
N GLY A 80 30.68 10.06 2.06
CA GLY A 80 32.14 10.19 2.22
C GLY A 80 32.77 9.31 3.31
N GLN A 81 31.98 8.51 4.02
CA GLN A 81 32.49 7.49 4.94
C GLN A 81 32.53 6.12 4.25
N PRO A 82 33.51 5.25 4.57
CA PRO A 82 33.48 3.85 4.15
C PRO A 82 32.20 3.15 4.62
N GLU A 83 31.67 2.24 3.81
CA GLU A 83 30.52 1.43 4.20
C GLU A 83 30.87 0.56 5.42
N GLY A 84 29.90 0.34 6.31
CA GLY A 84 30.12 -0.29 7.62
C GLY A 84 30.61 0.64 8.72
N THR A 85 30.93 1.91 8.41
CA THR A 85 31.29 2.89 9.44
C THR A 85 30.06 3.26 10.27
N VAL A 86 30.18 3.13 11.60
CA VAL A 86 29.19 3.59 12.58
C VAL A 86 29.37 5.08 12.79
N VAL A 87 28.31 5.86 12.61
CA VAL A 87 28.34 7.32 12.74
C VAL A 87 27.16 7.78 13.57
N ASP A 88 27.33 8.85 14.34
CA ASP A 88 26.23 9.52 15.03
C ASP A 88 25.11 9.89 14.03
N VAL A 89 23.86 9.59 14.39
CA VAL A 89 22.72 9.72 13.47
C VAL A 89 22.47 11.17 13.07
N LEU A 90 22.75 12.14 13.96
CA LEU A 90 22.53 13.57 13.72
C LEU A 90 23.62 14.14 12.79
N GLN A 91 24.83 13.56 12.82
CA GLN A 91 25.93 13.95 11.94
C GLN A 91 25.92 13.22 10.58
N SER A 92 25.27 12.07 10.53
CA SER A 92 25.27 11.21 9.34
C SER A 92 24.40 11.72 8.19
N HIS A 93 23.34 12.50 8.45
CA HIS A 93 22.34 12.84 7.45
C HIS A 93 22.67 14.15 6.75
N ALA A 94 22.56 14.15 5.43
CA ALA A 94 22.56 15.35 4.59
C ALA A 94 21.22 15.49 3.85
N ALA A 95 20.95 16.71 3.38
CA ALA A 95 19.80 16.99 2.52
C ALA A 95 19.74 16.00 1.34
N PRO A 96 18.54 15.50 0.95
CA PRO A 96 17.21 15.96 1.35
C PRO A 96 16.70 15.38 2.67
N TRP A 97 17.49 14.57 3.36
CA TRP A 97 17.11 13.96 4.62
C TRP A 97 17.43 14.86 5.81
N SER A 98 16.56 14.81 6.81
CA SER A 98 16.77 15.45 8.10
C SER A 98 16.63 14.43 9.22
N CYS A 99 17.39 14.65 10.28
CA CYS A 99 17.36 13.84 11.49
C CYS A 99 17.46 14.75 12.72
N PHE A 100 16.60 14.54 13.70
CA PHE A 100 16.59 15.33 14.94
C PHE A 100 15.78 14.65 16.03
N TYR A 101 16.22 14.83 17.28
CA TYR A 101 15.39 14.60 18.45
C TYR A 101 14.38 15.74 18.62
N TYR A 102 13.14 15.40 18.93
CA TYR A 102 12.05 16.38 18.96
C TYR A 102 11.69 16.80 20.39
N GLN A 103 11.46 18.10 20.59
CA GLN A 103 10.90 18.69 21.82
C GLN A 103 11.52 18.17 23.13
N GLY A 104 12.83 18.35 23.29
CA GLY A 104 13.55 18.00 24.52
C GLY A 104 13.74 16.50 24.75
N THR A 105 13.41 15.66 23.76
CA THR A 105 13.82 14.24 23.75
C THR A 105 15.35 14.16 23.82
N GLU A 106 15.87 13.26 24.64
CA GLU A 106 17.31 12.96 24.73
C GLU A 106 17.56 11.47 24.50
N GLY A 107 18.71 11.16 23.91
CA GLY A 107 19.10 9.81 23.55
C GLY A 107 20.49 9.77 22.92
N VAL A 108 20.94 8.56 22.60
CA VAL A 108 22.16 8.30 21.84
C VAL A 108 21.79 7.43 20.66
N SER A 109 22.22 7.78 19.45
CA SER A 109 21.81 7.07 18.26
C SER A 109 22.86 7.09 17.19
N THR A 110 23.06 5.94 16.56
CA THR A 110 24.00 5.77 15.46
C THR A 110 23.33 5.15 14.25
N VAL A 111 23.93 5.37 13.09
CA VAL A 111 23.53 4.74 11.83
C VAL A 111 24.75 4.20 11.10
N THR A 112 24.58 3.01 10.54
CA THR A 112 25.58 2.33 9.71
C THR A 112 24.98 2.05 8.35
N LYS A 113 25.67 2.46 7.27
CA LYS A 113 25.27 2.16 5.88
C LYS A 113 26.07 0.98 5.37
N LEU A 114 25.39 -0.06 4.90
CA LEU A 114 25.94 -1.35 4.47
C LEU A 114 25.65 -1.62 3.00
N ASN A 115 26.60 -2.23 2.30
CA ASN A 115 26.28 -2.96 1.07
C ASN A 115 25.78 -4.38 1.38
N THR A 116 25.29 -5.04 0.33
CA THR A 116 24.77 -6.41 0.38
C THR A 116 25.81 -7.44 0.80
N SER A 117 27.09 -7.25 0.49
CA SER A 117 28.17 -8.17 0.89
C SER A 117 28.45 -8.17 2.40
N MET A 118 28.09 -7.08 3.08
CA MET A 118 28.30 -6.92 4.52
C MET A 118 27.13 -7.46 5.36
N LEU A 119 26.02 -7.92 4.75
CA LEU A 119 24.84 -8.30 5.54
C LEU A 119 25.11 -9.47 6.49
N ALA A 120 25.83 -10.50 6.04
CA ALA A 120 26.09 -11.70 6.84
C ALA A 120 26.92 -11.38 8.11
N GLN A 121 27.98 -10.57 7.99
CA GLN A 121 28.82 -10.17 9.13
C GLN A 121 28.08 -9.32 10.17
N HIS A 122 26.96 -8.68 9.78
CA HIS A 122 26.09 -7.91 10.67
C HIS A 122 24.85 -8.70 11.13
N GLY A 123 24.80 -10.02 10.94
CA GLY A 123 23.67 -10.86 11.36
C GLY A 123 22.39 -10.66 10.53
N LEU A 124 22.50 -10.03 9.36
CA LEU A 124 21.39 -9.66 8.48
C LEU A 124 21.24 -10.63 7.31
N VAL A 125 21.43 -11.93 7.55
CA VAL A 125 21.37 -12.97 6.52
C VAL A 125 20.02 -12.88 5.75
N PRO A 126 20.04 -12.65 4.43
CA PRO A 126 18.81 -12.59 3.64
C PRO A 126 18.04 -13.91 3.68
N ASN A 127 16.74 -13.84 3.96
CA ASN A 127 15.84 -14.98 3.75
C ASN A 127 15.41 -15.07 2.28
N ASP A 128 14.76 -16.17 1.91
CA ASP A 128 14.43 -16.43 0.49
C ASP A 128 13.48 -15.39 -0.09
N GLU A 129 12.55 -14.87 0.72
CA GLU A 129 11.65 -13.81 0.28
C GLU A 129 12.42 -12.51 -0.03
N PHE A 130 13.30 -12.07 0.87
CA PHE A 130 14.13 -10.89 0.65
C PHE A 130 15.10 -11.08 -0.52
N LYS A 131 15.66 -12.28 -0.68
CA LYS A 131 16.50 -12.60 -1.84
C LYS A 131 15.72 -12.45 -3.14
N THR A 132 14.62 -13.19 -3.29
CA THR A 132 13.85 -13.24 -4.52
C THR A 132 13.20 -11.90 -4.87
N ARG A 133 12.69 -11.17 -3.87
CA ARG A 133 11.89 -9.96 -4.08
C ARG A 133 12.69 -8.66 -3.98
N ALA A 134 13.88 -8.64 -3.40
CA ALA A 134 14.69 -7.42 -3.24
C ALA A 134 16.11 -7.54 -3.83
N LEU A 135 16.79 -8.69 -3.65
CA LEU A 135 18.17 -8.89 -4.16
C LEU A 135 18.22 -9.52 -5.57
N GLY A 136 17.08 -10.01 -6.09
CA GLY A 136 17.01 -10.70 -7.37
C GLY A 136 17.64 -12.11 -7.35
N GLY A 137 17.77 -12.70 -8.54
CA GLY A 137 18.47 -13.97 -8.74
C GLY A 137 19.95 -13.75 -9.08
N TYR A 138 20.85 -14.54 -8.47
CA TYR A 138 22.26 -14.58 -8.85
C TYR A 138 22.41 -15.21 -10.25
N ARG A 139 23.05 -14.50 -11.20
CA ARG A 139 23.43 -15.06 -12.52
C ARG A 139 24.95 -15.25 -12.57
N SER A 140 25.37 -16.51 -12.70
CA SER A 140 26.78 -16.91 -12.73
C SER A 140 27.55 -16.42 -13.96
N GLU A 141 26.84 -16.02 -15.01
CA GLU A 141 27.42 -15.66 -16.32
C GLU A 141 28.06 -14.26 -16.32
N SER A 142 27.76 -13.42 -15.32
CA SER A 142 28.30 -12.05 -15.22
C SER A 142 28.69 -11.62 -13.79
N ASN A 143 28.59 -12.49 -12.79
CA ASN A 143 28.82 -12.15 -11.36
C ASN A 143 28.06 -10.88 -10.91
N THR A 144 26.92 -10.60 -11.54
CA THR A 144 26.06 -9.47 -11.22
C THR A 144 24.67 -9.97 -10.86
N TYR A 145 24.06 -9.34 -9.87
CA TYR A 145 22.64 -9.51 -9.55
C TYR A 145 21.85 -8.61 -10.50
N ASP A 146 20.97 -9.19 -11.31
CA ASP A 146 19.98 -8.41 -12.07
C ASP A 146 18.89 -7.95 -11.10
N GLY A 147 19.06 -6.70 -10.62
CA GLY A 147 18.19 -6.02 -9.64
C GLY A 147 18.61 -6.34 -8.20
N THR A 148 19.27 -5.48 -7.43
CA THR A 148 19.54 -4.04 -7.54
C THR A 148 20.75 -3.73 -6.66
N ASP A 149 21.68 -2.87 -7.13
CA ASP A 149 22.61 -2.21 -6.22
C ASP A 149 21.78 -1.33 -5.27
N PHE A 150 21.65 -1.73 -4.01
CA PHE A 150 20.99 -0.97 -2.98
C PHE A 150 21.78 -1.07 -1.67
N LYS A 151 21.53 -0.13 -0.78
CA LYS A 151 22.17 -0.09 0.54
C LYS A 151 21.16 -0.40 1.62
N VAL A 152 21.67 -0.98 2.70
CA VAL A 152 20.94 -1.19 3.95
C VAL A 152 21.42 -0.17 4.96
N VAL A 153 20.50 0.44 5.71
CA VAL A 153 20.88 1.26 6.86
C VAL A 153 20.47 0.55 8.15
N VAL A 154 21.41 0.46 9.08
CA VAL A 154 21.19 -0.10 10.42
C VAL A 154 21.19 1.06 11.40
N PHE A 155 20.05 1.27 12.04
CA PHE A 155 19.90 2.21 13.14
C PHE A 155 20.10 1.48 14.47
N ASP A 156 20.92 2.04 15.35
CA ASP A 156 21.04 1.65 16.75
C ASP A 156 20.65 2.87 17.59
N VAL A 157 19.46 2.84 18.16
CA VAL A 157 18.80 4.01 18.76
C VAL A 157 18.47 3.71 20.21
N GLU A 158 18.93 4.56 21.11
CA GLU A 158 18.50 4.59 22.51
C GLU A 158 17.89 5.96 22.83
N ILE A 159 16.66 5.96 23.35
CA ILE A 159 15.97 7.16 23.83
C ILE A 159 15.81 7.02 25.35
N THR A 160 16.44 7.95 26.08
CA THR A 160 16.54 7.91 27.55
C THR A 160 15.61 8.91 28.22
N LYS A 161 15.14 9.94 27.49
CA LYS A 161 14.23 10.97 27.99
C LYS A 161 13.11 11.24 27.00
N GLY A 162 11.88 11.34 27.51
CA GLY A 162 10.71 11.69 26.71
C GLY A 162 10.67 13.16 26.31
N ARG A 163 9.63 13.53 25.57
CA ARG A 163 9.39 14.93 25.19
C ARG A 163 8.99 15.76 26.40
N GLU A 164 9.18 17.07 26.31
CA GLU A 164 8.72 18.03 27.31
C GLU A 164 7.22 17.93 27.58
N THR A 165 6.41 17.68 26.53
CA THR A 165 4.96 17.54 26.64
C THR A 165 4.51 16.12 27.02
N ASP A 166 5.41 15.14 27.01
CA ASP A 166 5.12 13.73 27.24
C ASP A 166 6.38 12.97 27.67
N ALA A 167 6.63 12.95 28.98
CA ALA A 167 7.85 12.39 29.56
C ALA A 167 8.02 10.88 29.32
N ASN A 168 6.95 10.16 28.95
CA ASN A 168 6.97 8.72 28.71
C ASN A 168 7.19 8.33 27.24
N ASN A 169 7.36 9.32 26.36
CA ASN A 169 7.50 9.10 24.93
C ASN A 169 8.43 10.13 24.30
N GLY A 170 9.66 9.70 24.01
CA GLY A 170 10.61 10.47 23.21
C GLY A 170 10.46 10.18 21.73
N LEU A 171 10.88 11.14 20.89
CA LEU A 171 10.80 11.03 19.45
C LEU A 171 12.13 11.39 18.79
N LEU A 172 12.63 10.49 17.94
CA LEU A 172 13.74 10.73 17.03
C LEU A 172 13.23 10.57 15.60
N PHE A 173 13.21 11.66 14.83
CA PHE A 173 12.90 11.61 13.41
C PHE A 173 14.18 11.26 12.63
N VAL A 174 14.05 10.35 11.68
CA VAL A 174 15.14 9.90 10.78
C VAL A 174 14.63 9.94 9.35
N ILE A 175 15.51 10.16 8.36
CA ILE A 175 15.12 10.05 6.93
C ILE A 175 13.91 10.99 6.60
N ASN A 176 13.80 12.14 7.27
CA ASN A 176 12.67 13.05 7.09
C ASN A 176 12.88 13.98 5.89
N GLN A 177 11.95 14.01 4.93
CA GLN A 177 11.98 14.84 3.71
C GLN A 177 11.06 16.08 3.76
N GLY A 178 10.59 16.45 4.94
CA GLY A 178 9.73 17.61 5.14
C GLY A 178 8.31 17.43 4.60
N CYS A 179 7.62 18.57 4.40
CA CYS A 179 6.20 18.66 4.11
C CYS A 179 5.99 19.40 2.77
N PRO A 180 5.81 18.70 1.64
CA PRO A 180 5.48 19.38 0.39
C PRO A 180 4.13 20.11 0.52
N THR A 181 4.13 21.41 0.18
CA THR A 181 3.07 22.41 0.47
C THR A 181 1.75 22.23 -0.28
N PHE A 182 1.58 21.18 -1.09
CA PHE A 182 0.43 21.02 -1.99
C PHE A 182 -0.31 19.67 -1.81
N THR A 183 -0.26 19.09 -0.61
CA THR A 183 -0.79 17.74 -0.36
C THR A 183 -1.93 17.75 0.68
N GLY A 184 -3.03 17.05 0.38
CA GLY A 184 -4.20 16.95 1.25
C GLY A 184 -3.98 15.93 2.36
N TRP A 185 -3.80 16.38 3.61
CA TRP A 185 -3.55 15.54 4.79
C TRP A 185 -4.51 14.35 4.93
N GLY A 186 -4.14 13.20 4.34
CA GLY A 186 -4.95 11.98 4.36
C GLY A 186 -6.32 12.10 3.73
N ARG A 187 -6.52 13.02 2.79
CA ARG A 187 -7.78 13.20 2.06
C ARG A 187 -7.52 13.05 0.56
N GLY A 188 -8.33 12.24 -0.10
CA GLY A 188 -8.27 12.02 -1.55
C GLY A 188 -8.91 10.69 -1.93
N GLU A 189 -9.41 10.61 -3.16
CA GLU A 189 -10.06 9.42 -3.72
C GLU A 189 -9.06 8.35 -4.18
N PHE A 190 -7.77 8.67 -4.19
CA PHE A 190 -6.68 7.77 -4.60
C PHE A 190 -5.99 7.13 -3.39
N LEU A 191 -5.43 5.94 -3.59
CA LEU A 191 -4.63 5.25 -2.57
C LEU A 191 -3.15 5.63 -2.66
N THR A 192 -2.46 5.55 -1.53
CA THR A 192 -1.01 5.50 -1.46
C THR A 192 -0.58 4.24 -0.75
N GLN A 193 0.53 3.66 -1.19
CA GLN A 193 1.19 2.55 -0.51
C GLN A 193 2.54 3.01 0.02
N ALA A 194 2.87 2.57 1.23
CA ALA A 194 4.24 2.55 1.72
C ALA A 194 4.73 1.11 1.77
N SER A 195 6.02 0.90 1.47
CA SER A 195 6.70 -0.40 1.51
C SER A 195 8.06 -0.25 2.15
N CYS A 196 8.51 -1.24 2.93
CA CYS A 196 9.84 -1.26 3.52
C CYS A 196 10.23 -2.68 3.91
N TRP A 197 11.48 -3.06 3.67
CA TRP A 197 12.07 -4.25 4.28
C TRP A 197 12.67 -3.90 5.62
N VAL A 198 12.32 -4.64 6.66
CA VAL A 198 12.75 -4.39 8.03
C VAL A 198 13.32 -5.65 8.67
N ASN A 199 14.35 -5.53 9.49
CA ASN A 199 14.85 -6.60 10.34
C ASN A 199 15.18 -6.03 11.72
N VAL A 200 14.42 -6.44 12.73
CA VAL A 200 14.54 -5.95 14.10
C VAL A 200 15.48 -6.85 14.89
N LEU A 201 16.61 -6.28 15.32
CA LEU A 201 17.74 -7.01 15.93
C LEU A 201 17.76 -6.89 17.45
N GLU A 202 17.29 -5.77 17.99
CA GLU A 202 17.24 -5.51 19.42
C GLU A 202 16.07 -4.59 19.72
N VAL A 203 15.29 -4.87 20.77
CA VAL A 203 14.26 -3.95 21.29
C VAL A 203 14.21 -4.07 22.81
N SER A 204 14.18 -2.93 23.50
CA SER A 204 13.89 -2.82 24.92
C SER A 204 12.96 -1.64 25.20
N GLY A 205 12.36 -1.64 26.39
CA GLY A 205 11.38 -0.61 26.76
C GLY A 205 10.12 -0.66 25.90
N ASN A 206 9.56 0.51 25.59
CA ASN A 206 8.36 0.65 24.76
C ASN A 206 8.67 1.19 23.35
N MET A 207 9.92 1.02 22.90
CA MET A 207 10.40 1.51 21.61
C MET A 207 9.61 0.94 20.43
N LYS A 208 9.31 1.83 19.48
CA LYS A 208 8.66 1.55 18.21
C LYS A 208 9.38 2.33 17.13
N PHE A 209 9.45 1.77 15.94
CA PHE A 209 9.93 2.48 14.77
C PHE A 209 8.88 2.50 13.67
N TYR A 210 8.72 3.65 13.04
CA TYR A 210 7.83 3.85 11.92
C TYR A 210 8.70 4.20 10.70
N PRO A 211 9.10 3.22 9.87
CA PRO A 211 9.89 3.50 8.67
C PRO A 211 9.14 4.33 7.64
N SER A 212 7.81 4.41 7.76
CA SER A 212 6.97 5.32 7.00
C SER A 212 5.85 5.82 7.90
N SER A 213 5.64 7.13 7.93
CA SER A 213 4.59 7.76 8.74
C SER A 213 4.17 9.10 8.17
N ASN A 214 2.94 9.49 8.53
CA ASN A 214 2.31 10.78 8.27
C ASN A 214 1.97 11.04 6.78
N ARG A 215 2.97 11.34 5.92
CA ARG A 215 2.77 11.60 4.46
C ARG A 215 2.07 10.45 3.74
N SER A 216 2.33 9.21 4.16
CA SER A 216 1.85 7.97 3.55
C SER A 216 1.26 7.05 4.60
N ALA A 217 0.78 5.89 4.17
CA ALA A 217 0.36 4.84 5.08
C ALA A 217 1.46 4.50 6.10
N SER A 218 1.09 4.47 7.38
CA SER A 218 2.05 4.21 8.45
C SER A 218 2.41 2.73 8.49
N ILE A 219 3.71 2.44 8.43
CA ILE A 219 4.26 1.13 8.77
C ILE A 219 4.79 1.23 10.19
N ARG A 220 4.52 0.21 11.02
CA ARG A 220 5.05 0.13 12.39
C ARG A 220 5.84 -1.16 12.57
N VAL A 221 6.96 -1.02 13.26
CA VAL A 221 7.72 -2.13 13.85
C VAL A 221 7.89 -1.91 15.34
N ASP A 222 7.85 -2.98 16.10
CA ASP A 222 7.99 -2.97 17.56
C ASP A 222 8.59 -4.31 18.05
N SER A 223 8.56 -4.55 19.36
CA SER A 223 9.11 -5.78 19.96
C SER A 223 8.49 -7.06 19.41
N SER A 224 7.29 -7.02 18.82
CA SER A 224 6.67 -8.19 18.20
C SER A 224 7.39 -8.64 16.92
N ASP A 225 8.26 -7.81 16.34
CA ASP A 225 9.02 -8.12 15.12
C ASP A 225 10.45 -8.62 15.38
N LEU A 226 10.86 -8.63 16.65
CA LEU A 226 12.19 -9.06 17.08
C LEU A 226 12.46 -10.52 16.65
N ASN A 227 13.66 -10.79 16.12
CA ASN A 227 14.14 -12.11 15.73
C ASN A 227 13.35 -12.82 14.61
N LYS A 228 12.55 -12.10 13.82
CA LYS A 228 11.86 -12.66 12.64
C LYS A 228 12.70 -12.65 11.35
N GLY A 229 13.90 -12.05 11.40
CA GLY A 229 14.71 -11.80 10.22
C GLY A 229 14.11 -10.68 9.34
N TRP A 230 14.43 -10.69 8.05
CA TRP A 230 13.90 -9.71 7.09
C TRP A 230 12.39 -9.91 6.88
N GLN A 231 11.63 -8.84 7.03
CA GLN A 231 10.18 -8.81 6.84
C GLN A 231 9.84 -7.75 5.81
N TYR A 232 9.06 -8.10 4.81
CA TYR A 232 8.43 -7.11 3.94
C TYR A 232 7.22 -6.53 4.67
N LYS A 233 7.24 -5.22 4.93
CA LYS A 233 6.09 -4.51 5.49
C LYS A 233 5.58 -3.50 4.50
N HIS A 234 4.27 -3.48 4.35
CA HIS A 234 3.57 -2.48 3.55
C HIS A 234 2.27 -2.07 4.24
N ALA A 235 1.77 -0.90 3.85
CA ALA A 235 0.49 -0.39 4.30
C ALA A 235 -0.10 0.50 3.21
N THR A 236 -1.43 0.60 3.17
CA THR A 236 -2.15 1.48 2.24
C THR A 236 -3.00 2.50 2.98
N ARG A 237 -3.21 3.66 2.38
CA ARG A 237 -4.05 4.74 2.93
C ARG A 237 -4.68 5.55 1.80
N ALA A 238 -5.90 6.03 2.00
CA ALA A 238 -6.54 6.99 1.11
C ALA A 238 -5.94 8.40 1.24
N GLY A 239 -5.74 9.04 0.10
CA GLY A 239 -5.14 10.35 -0.04
C GLY A 239 -3.63 10.38 0.19
N TRP A 240 -3.06 11.56 -0.07
CA TRP A 240 -1.64 11.85 0.13
C TRP A 240 -1.50 13.22 0.78
N GLY A 241 -0.77 13.28 1.90
CA GLY A 241 -0.25 14.55 2.37
C GLY A 241 0.24 14.57 3.80
N GLY A 242 0.86 15.68 4.14
CA GLY A 242 1.64 15.84 5.37
C GLY A 242 3.13 15.63 5.15
N CYS A 243 3.85 15.50 6.25
CA CYS A 243 5.32 15.44 6.25
C CYS A 243 5.79 13.98 6.15
N HIS A 244 6.82 13.67 5.36
CA HIS A 244 7.40 12.33 5.42
C HIS A 244 8.28 12.24 6.66
N GLN A 245 7.81 11.53 7.68
CA GLN A 245 8.41 11.57 9.01
C GLN A 245 8.65 10.16 9.57
N PRO A 246 9.61 9.39 9.02
CA PRO A 246 10.05 8.19 9.68
C PRO A 246 10.58 8.51 11.07
N ILE A 247 10.21 7.70 12.07
CA ILE A 247 10.34 8.09 13.47
C ILE A 247 10.53 6.89 14.38
N PHE A 248 11.48 6.99 15.30
CA PHE A 248 11.54 6.20 16.51
C PHE A 248 10.73 6.90 17.61
N SER A 249 9.90 6.14 18.31
CA SER A 249 9.00 6.62 19.36
C SER A 249 9.04 5.70 20.56
N GLY A 250 9.11 6.28 21.74
CA GLY A 250 9.15 5.57 23.02
C GLY A 250 10.40 5.91 23.84
N LEU A 251 10.67 5.08 24.84
CA LEU A 251 11.83 5.07 25.70
C LEU A 251 12.41 3.66 25.71
N GLY A 252 13.74 3.57 25.77
CA GLY A 252 14.48 2.32 25.67
C GLY A 252 15.35 2.28 24.42
N LYS A 253 15.67 1.07 23.96
CA LYS A 253 16.60 0.85 22.86
C LYS A 253 15.97 0.06 21.72
N MET A 254 16.33 0.38 20.49
CA MET A 254 15.96 -0.38 19.31
C MET A 254 17.10 -0.40 18.30
N LYS A 255 17.51 -1.60 17.89
CA LYS A 255 18.38 -1.82 16.73
C LYS A 255 17.58 -2.42 15.60
N VAL A 256 17.55 -1.74 14.47
CA VAL A 256 16.75 -2.14 13.30
C VAL A 256 17.50 -1.85 12.01
N ALA A 257 17.50 -2.82 11.10
CA ALA A 257 17.96 -2.64 9.73
C ALA A 257 16.77 -2.40 8.82
N ILE A 258 16.92 -1.47 7.88
CA ILE A 258 15.95 -1.26 6.80
C ILE A 258 16.58 -1.24 5.43
N ALA A 259 15.80 -1.66 4.45
CA ALA A 259 16.12 -1.51 3.04
C ALA A 259 14.87 -1.03 2.29
N LEU A 260 15.11 -0.25 1.22
CA LEU A 260 14.09 0.04 0.22
C LEU A 260 12.79 0.65 0.80
N PRO A 261 12.84 1.69 1.67
CA PRO A 261 11.64 2.40 2.06
C PRO A 261 11.09 3.16 0.85
N TYR A 262 9.85 2.88 0.48
CA TYR A 262 9.23 3.46 -0.70
C TYR A 262 7.82 3.93 -0.41
N VAL A 263 7.43 4.99 -1.11
CA VAL A 263 6.06 5.53 -1.05
C VAL A 263 5.60 5.79 -2.46
N GLY A 264 4.55 5.13 -2.90
CA GLY A 264 4.01 5.23 -4.25
C GLY A 264 2.52 5.59 -4.25
N MET A 265 2.05 6.11 -5.38
CA MET A 265 0.60 6.23 -5.62
C MET A 265 0.01 4.89 -6.04
N GLY A 266 -1.26 4.68 -5.73
CA GLY A 266 -1.97 3.43 -5.98
C GLY A 266 -1.72 2.37 -4.91
N ASP A 267 -2.53 1.32 -4.96
CA ASP A 267 -2.34 0.09 -4.20
C ASP A 267 -1.54 -0.90 -5.06
N HIS A 268 -0.28 -1.13 -4.70
CA HIS A 268 0.57 -2.12 -5.38
C HIS A 268 0.26 -3.54 -4.90
N GLY A 269 -0.71 -3.69 -4.00
CA GLY A 269 -1.06 -4.93 -3.30
C GLY A 269 0.10 -5.39 -2.44
N ASP A 270 0.37 -6.69 -2.49
CA ASP A 270 1.53 -7.26 -1.82
C ASP A 270 2.83 -7.01 -2.58
N ASN A 271 2.82 -6.37 -3.75
CA ASN A 271 4.05 -6.09 -4.51
C ASN A 271 4.86 -4.95 -3.89
N MET A 272 6.17 -5.02 -4.06
CA MET A 272 7.09 -3.97 -3.63
C MET A 272 7.12 -2.85 -4.67
N ILE A 273 7.11 -1.61 -4.20
CA ILE A 273 7.40 -0.44 -5.03
C ILE A 273 8.90 -0.47 -5.33
N TRP A 274 9.33 -0.39 -6.59
CA TRP A 274 10.76 -0.35 -6.93
C TRP A 274 11.20 1.07 -7.30
N ALA A 275 12.47 1.41 -7.04
CA ALA A 275 13.04 2.72 -7.37
C ALA A 275 12.94 3.11 -8.86
N ASP A 276 12.84 2.13 -9.77
CA ASP A 276 12.85 2.37 -11.22
C ASP A 276 11.74 1.61 -11.98
N SER A 277 10.90 0.85 -11.25
CA SER A 277 9.79 0.13 -11.86
C SER A 277 8.50 0.81 -11.46
N VAL A 278 7.87 1.48 -12.44
CA VAL A 278 6.43 1.29 -12.59
C VAL A 278 6.29 -0.23 -12.66
N GLY A 279 5.62 -0.85 -11.69
CA GLY A 279 5.33 -2.28 -11.78
C GLY A 279 4.86 -2.56 -13.20
N HIS A 280 5.37 -3.63 -13.83
CA HIS A 280 4.94 -4.03 -15.17
C HIS A 280 3.45 -3.75 -15.28
N PRO A 281 3.08 -2.88 -16.24
CA PRO A 281 1.93 -2.04 -16.08
C PRO A 281 0.72 -2.92 -15.81
N TYR A 282 0.00 -2.61 -14.73
CA TYR A 282 -1.42 -2.90 -14.62
C TYR A 282 -2.24 -2.21 -15.75
N SER A 283 -1.62 -1.86 -16.89
CA SER A 283 -2.35 -1.71 -18.15
C SER A 283 -2.97 -3.05 -18.46
N HIS A 284 -4.26 -3.05 -18.74
CA HIS A 284 -5.10 -4.21 -19.05
C HIS A 284 -4.74 -4.95 -20.36
N VAL A 285 -3.46 -5.05 -20.68
CA VAL A 285 -2.93 -5.85 -21.78
C VAL A 285 -1.85 -6.72 -21.20
N GLY A 286 -2.19 -7.99 -20.97
CA GLY A 286 -1.19 -9.04 -20.85
C GLY A 286 -0.26 -9.02 -22.08
N PRO A 287 0.92 -9.65 -22.00
CA PRO A 287 1.87 -9.66 -23.10
C PRO A 287 1.14 -10.10 -24.37
N THR A 288 1.05 -9.18 -25.34
CA THR A 288 0.62 -9.54 -26.68
C THR A 288 1.75 -10.41 -27.21
N VAL A 289 1.51 -11.71 -27.27
CA VAL A 289 2.39 -12.64 -27.95
C VAL A 289 2.29 -12.31 -29.44
N ALA A 290 3.23 -11.48 -29.92
CA ALA A 290 3.58 -11.09 -31.30
C ALA A 290 4.00 -9.61 -31.20
N GLU A 291 5.25 -9.22 -31.38
CA GLU A 291 6.08 -9.24 -32.60
C GLU A 291 7.55 -9.46 -32.14
N GLY A 292 8.43 -10.25 -32.76
CA GLY A 292 8.54 -10.58 -34.17
C GLY A 292 9.54 -9.67 -34.90
N ALA A 293 10.81 -9.60 -34.45
CA ALA A 293 12.02 -9.34 -35.27
C ALA A 293 13.29 -9.41 -34.42
#